data_AF-A0A921KZ65-F1
#
_entry.id   AF-A0A921KZ65-F1
#
_cell.length_a   1.000
_cell.length_b   1.000
_cell.length_c   1.000
_cell.angle_alpha   90.00
_cell.angle_beta   90.00
_cell.angle_gamma   90.00
#
_symmetry.space_group_name_H-M   'P 1'
#
loop_
_entity.id
_entity.type
_entity.pdbx_description
1 polymer ?
#
loop_
_entity_poly.entity_id
_entity_poly.type
_entity_poly.pdbx_seq_one_letter_code
_entity_poly.pdbx_strand_id
1 'polypeptide(L)'
;MKLLCAEYNEAGEVAYNVIGDNALLRNNDDFYIPAFATELSCVPQIVLRIGKIGKHVAERFAERYYEEVGVGIRFYADNLERELLATSLSPSAAMAFDSSAAISSMKSLAGVSLEDMIFSFELNGESVLTGKVGEISQKPEKTLAVMSEYYMLKIGDFLFCGGVFRQRNLSIGDRLRGLLDGECLLDFQIK
;
A
#
# COMPACT_ATOMS: atom_id res chain seq x y z
N MET A 1 -11.51 -11.47 2.13
CA MET A 1 -10.59 -10.35 2.36
C MET A 1 -10.10 -9.88 1.01
N LYS A 2 -10.02 -8.58 0.78
CA LYS A 2 -9.42 -7.98 -0.42
C LYS A 2 -8.54 -6.79 -0.02
N LEU A 3 -7.69 -6.38 -0.95
CA LEU A 3 -6.87 -5.18 -0.80
C LEU A 3 -7.49 -4.09 -1.68
N LEU A 4 -7.78 -2.96 -1.05
CA LEU A 4 -8.25 -1.74 -1.67
C LEU A 4 -7.04 -0.84 -1.85
N CYS A 5 -6.63 -0.57 -3.09
CA CYS A 5 -5.39 0.12 -3.39
C CYS A 5 -5.67 1.43 -4.15
N ALA A 6 -5.18 2.53 -3.61
CA ALA A 6 -5.03 3.78 -4.34
C ALA A 6 -3.68 3.80 -5.05
N GLU A 7 -3.72 4.08 -6.35
CA GLU A 7 -2.55 4.25 -7.22
C GLU A 7 -2.43 5.73 -7.60
N TYR A 8 -1.20 6.21 -7.72
CA TYR A 8 -0.91 7.63 -7.91
C TYR A 8 -0.01 7.80 -9.12
N ASN A 9 -0.34 8.75 -10.00
CA ASN A 9 0.61 9.20 -11.01
C ASN A 9 1.46 10.38 -10.49
N GLU A 10 2.43 10.82 -11.28
CA GLU A 10 3.34 11.92 -10.92
C GLU A 10 2.61 13.26 -10.72
N ALA A 11 1.42 13.43 -11.32
CA ALA A 11 0.56 14.60 -11.13
C ALA A 11 -0.30 14.53 -9.84
N GLY A 12 -0.24 13.42 -9.10
CA GLY A 12 -1.04 13.20 -7.89
C GLY A 12 -2.50 12.81 -8.17
N GLU A 13 -2.82 12.48 -9.42
CA GLU A 13 -4.11 11.89 -9.79
C GLU A 13 -4.19 10.44 -9.32
N VAL A 14 -5.40 10.00 -8.99
CA VAL A 14 -5.61 8.74 -8.27
C VAL A 14 -6.45 7.79 -9.08
N ALA A 15 -6.00 6.54 -9.19
CA ALA A 15 -6.80 5.41 -9.64
C ALA A 15 -7.08 4.46 -8.47
N TYR A 16 -8.23 3.78 -8.49
CA TYR A 16 -8.68 2.92 -7.38
C TYR A 16 -8.88 1.48 -7.84
N ASN A 17 -8.08 0.59 -7.31
CA ASN A 17 -8.06 -0.82 -7.68
C ASN A 17 -8.43 -1.72 -6.50
N VAL A 18 -9.01 -2.88 -6.81
CA VAL A 18 -9.16 -3.98 -5.87
C VAL A 18 -8.31 -5.13 -6.36
N ILE A 19 -7.48 -5.68 -5.48
CA ILE A 19 -6.71 -6.88 -5.78
C ILE A 19 -7.02 -8.02 -4.79
N GLY A 20 -6.76 -9.25 -5.23
CA GLY A 20 -6.97 -10.46 -4.45
C GLY A 20 -5.97 -10.58 -3.31
N ASP A 21 -6.29 -11.46 -2.36
CA ASP A 21 -5.42 -11.79 -1.22
C ASP A 21 -4.23 -12.69 -1.58
N ASN A 22 -4.20 -13.23 -2.80
CA ASN A 22 -3.03 -13.91 -3.38
C ASN A 22 -1.80 -13.01 -3.46
N ALA A 23 -2.01 -11.70 -3.61
CA ALA A 23 -0.93 -10.72 -3.67
C ALA A 23 -0.26 -10.46 -2.32
N LEU A 24 -0.77 -10.98 -1.20
CA LEU A 24 -0.18 -10.74 0.10
C LEU A 24 1.10 -11.55 0.30
N LEU A 25 2.22 -10.84 0.42
CA LEU A 25 3.42 -11.34 1.09
C LEU A 25 3.13 -11.38 2.59
N ARG A 26 3.22 -12.57 3.18
CA ARG A 26 2.82 -12.81 4.58
C ARG A 26 4.04 -12.88 5.48
N ASN A 27 3.79 -12.68 6.78
CA ASN A 27 4.74 -13.00 7.86
C ASN A 27 6.11 -12.32 7.77
N ASN A 28 6.22 -11.20 7.05
CA ASN A 28 7.50 -10.53 6.84
C ASN A 28 8.53 -11.46 6.17
N ASP A 29 8.05 -12.39 5.33
CA ASP A 29 8.88 -13.24 4.49
C ASP A 29 9.67 -12.38 3.49
N ASP A 30 10.77 -12.93 2.98
CA ASP A 30 11.51 -12.29 1.89
C ASP A 30 10.67 -12.19 0.63
N PHE A 31 10.82 -11.08 -0.10
CA PHE A 31 10.14 -10.87 -1.37
C PHE A 31 10.96 -11.48 -2.51
N TYR A 32 10.37 -12.43 -3.22
CA TYR A 32 11.01 -13.06 -4.37
C TYR A 32 10.60 -12.38 -5.67
N ILE A 33 11.57 -11.85 -6.43
CA ILE A 33 11.27 -11.19 -7.71
C ILE A 33 10.76 -12.25 -8.71
N PRO A 34 9.55 -12.09 -9.27
CA PRO A 34 9.05 -13.04 -10.25
C PRO A 34 9.84 -12.92 -11.57
N ALA A 35 10.03 -14.04 -12.28
CA ALA A 35 10.87 -14.10 -13.46
C ALA A 35 10.49 -13.12 -14.60
N PHE A 36 9.24 -12.68 -14.66
CA PHE A 36 8.77 -11.71 -15.66
C PHE A 36 9.07 -10.25 -15.29
N ALA A 37 9.41 -9.95 -14.03
CA ALA A 37 9.68 -8.60 -13.55
C ALA A 37 11.18 -8.28 -13.64
N THR A 38 11.63 -7.86 -14.82
CA THR A 38 13.03 -7.47 -15.04
C THR A 38 13.34 -6.08 -14.52
N GLU A 39 12.31 -5.26 -14.27
CA GLU A 39 12.41 -3.97 -13.62
C GLU A 39 11.37 -3.91 -12.50
N LEU A 40 11.82 -3.66 -11.28
CA LEU A 40 10.97 -3.67 -10.10
C LEU A 40 11.01 -2.30 -9.40
N SER A 41 9.83 -1.84 -8.99
CA SER A 41 9.68 -0.71 -8.09
C SER A 41 8.73 -1.03 -6.96
N CYS A 42 8.74 -0.20 -5.93
CA CYS A 42 7.75 -0.27 -4.87
C CYS A 42 7.22 1.10 -4.44
N VAL A 43 6.02 1.07 -3.86
CA VAL A 43 5.38 2.20 -3.20
C VAL A 43 5.13 1.81 -1.74
N PRO A 44 5.85 2.42 -0.78
CA PRO A 44 5.58 2.27 0.64
C PRO A 44 4.32 3.08 1.02
N GLN A 45 3.42 2.48 1.81
CA GLN A 45 2.09 3.02 2.10
C GLN A 45 1.69 2.75 3.55
N ILE A 46 0.79 3.59 4.08
CA ILE A 46 0.02 3.23 5.28
C ILE A 46 -1.07 2.26 4.89
N VAL A 47 -1.33 1.29 5.76
CA VAL A 47 -2.40 0.32 5.58
C VAL A 47 -3.38 0.45 6.73
N LEU A 48 -4.67 0.47 6.42
CA LEU A 48 -5.76 0.48 7.39
C LEU A 48 -6.56 -0.82 7.31
N ARG A 49 -6.86 -1.44 8.45
CA ARG A 49 -7.74 -2.62 8.50
C ARG A 49 -9.18 -2.19 8.68
N ILE A 50 -10.02 -2.60 7.74
CA ILE A 50 -11.46 -2.32 7.77
C ILE A 50 -12.12 -3.17 8.86
N GLY A 51 -12.71 -2.50 9.85
CA GLY A 51 -13.45 -3.09 10.96
C GLY A 51 -14.96 -3.15 10.75
N LYS A 52 -15.49 -2.52 9.69
CA LYS A 52 -16.94 -2.39 9.47
C LYS A 52 -17.36 -2.60 8.02
N ILE A 53 -18.51 -3.22 7.81
CA ILE A 53 -19.13 -3.35 6.49
C ILE A 53 -19.70 -1.99 6.05
N GLY A 54 -19.40 -1.56 4.82
CA GLY A 54 -19.85 -0.27 4.29
C GLY A 54 -19.93 -0.22 2.77
N LYS A 55 -20.82 0.62 2.25
CA LYS A 55 -20.94 1.01 0.84
C LYS A 55 -21.51 2.43 0.81
N HIS A 56 -21.02 3.29 -0.08
CA HIS A 56 -21.37 4.72 -0.14
C HIS A 56 -21.19 5.43 1.21
N VAL A 57 -20.04 5.21 1.84
CA VAL A 57 -19.65 5.87 3.09
C VAL A 57 -19.26 7.31 2.79
N ALA A 58 -19.94 8.27 3.41
CA ALA A 58 -19.53 9.67 3.34
C ALA A 58 -18.20 9.89 4.08
N GLU A 59 -17.30 10.71 3.53
CA GLU A 59 -15.95 10.99 4.06
C GLU A 59 -15.92 11.30 5.55
N ARG A 60 -16.83 12.15 6.04
CA ARG A 60 -16.97 12.49 7.48
C ARG A 60 -17.26 11.31 8.42
N PHE A 61 -17.58 10.13 7.88
CA PHE A 61 -17.84 8.91 8.66
C PHE A 61 -16.77 7.84 8.42
N ALA A 62 -15.79 8.08 7.54
CA ALA A 62 -14.82 7.09 7.10
C ALA A 62 -13.91 6.59 8.23
N GLU A 63 -13.52 7.47 9.17
CA GLU A 63 -12.73 7.12 10.37
C GLU A 63 -13.33 5.96 11.19
N ARG A 64 -14.65 5.77 11.12
CA ARG A 64 -15.37 4.73 11.89
C ARG A 64 -15.30 3.35 11.25
N TYR A 65 -14.67 3.23 10.08
CA TYR A 65 -14.63 2.00 9.30
C TYR A 65 -13.30 1.27 9.42
N TYR A 66 -12.29 1.87 10.03
CA TYR A 66 -11.02 1.25 10.31
C TYR A 66 -10.67 1.41 11.79
N GLU A 67 -9.98 0.42 12.35
CA GLU A 67 -9.64 0.38 13.78
C GLU A 67 -8.17 0.05 14.04
N GLU A 68 -7.45 -0.35 13.00
CA GLU A 68 -6.02 -0.63 13.08
C GLU A 68 -5.27 -0.03 11.90
N VAL A 69 -4.00 0.28 12.14
CA VAL A 69 -3.04 0.84 11.19
C VAL A 69 -1.80 -0.03 11.14
N GLY A 70 -1.20 -0.13 9.97
CA GLY A 70 0.10 -0.73 9.75
C GLY A 70 0.82 -0.03 8.61
N VAL A 71 1.93 -0.63 8.20
CA VAL A 71 2.68 -0.20 7.01
C VAL A 71 2.61 -1.31 5.96
N GLY A 72 2.64 -0.91 4.71
CA GLY A 72 2.65 -1.83 3.58
C GLY A 72 3.57 -1.36 2.48
N ILE A 73 3.92 -2.30 1.61
CA ILE A 73 4.75 -2.04 0.43
C ILE A 73 4.05 -2.69 -0.75
N ARG A 74 3.74 -1.89 -1.78
CA ARG A 74 3.20 -2.36 -3.06
C ARG A 74 4.33 -2.51 -4.05
N PHE A 75 4.40 -3.63 -4.75
CA PHE A 75 5.41 -3.92 -5.77
C PHE A 75 4.82 -3.87 -7.17
N TYR A 76 5.64 -3.42 -8.11
CA TYR A 76 5.25 -3.21 -9.50
C TYR A 76 6.34 -3.76 -10.42
N ALA A 77 5.93 -4.59 -11.38
CA ALA A 77 6.78 -5.02 -12.49
C ALA A 77 6.78 -3.93 -13.57
N ASP A 78 7.67 -2.94 -13.45
CA ASP A 78 7.69 -1.72 -14.26
C ASP A 78 7.79 -2.01 -15.76
N ASN A 79 8.54 -3.05 -16.13
CA ASN A 79 8.67 -3.48 -17.53
C ASN A 79 7.32 -3.96 -18.10
N LEU A 80 6.58 -4.77 -17.34
CA LEU A 80 5.28 -5.29 -17.75
C LEU A 80 4.20 -4.19 -17.71
N GLU A 81 4.26 -3.30 -16.73
CA GLU A 81 3.36 -2.14 -16.64
C GLU A 81 3.47 -1.29 -17.90
N ARG A 82 4.70 -0.94 -18.33
CA ARG A 82 4.91 -0.17 -19.57
C ARG A 82 4.41 -0.89 -20.81
N GLU A 83 4.64 -2.19 -20.94
CA GLU A 83 4.19 -2.99 -22.09
C GLU A 83 2.66 -2.99 -22.22
N LEU A 84 1.96 -3.21 -21.10
CA LEU A 84 0.50 -3.22 -21.06
C LEU A 84 -0.07 -1.83 -21.37
N LEU A 85 0.49 -0.76 -20.79
CA LEU A 85 0.03 0.60 -21.04
C LEU A 85 0.29 1.03 -22.49
N ALA A 86 1.44 0.67 -23.08
CA ALA A 86 1.76 0.98 -24.48
C ALA A 86 0.77 0.33 -25.47
N THR A 87 0.13 -0.77 -25.06
CA THR A 87 -0.89 -1.48 -25.83
C THR A 87 -2.32 -1.14 -25.40
N SER A 88 -2.51 -0.11 -24.55
CA SER A 88 -3.81 0.31 -24.00
C SER A 88 -4.54 -0.79 -23.23
N LEU A 89 -3.80 -1.75 -22.67
CA LEU A 89 -4.32 -2.80 -21.81
C LEU A 89 -4.23 -2.41 -20.33
N SER A 90 -5.05 -3.05 -19.51
CA SER A 90 -4.98 -2.87 -18.06
C SER A 90 -3.63 -3.35 -17.51
N PRO A 91 -2.93 -2.55 -16.68
CA PRO A 91 -1.66 -2.96 -16.07
C PRO A 91 -1.83 -3.93 -14.90
N SER A 92 -3.02 -4.48 -14.66
CA SER A 92 -3.34 -5.25 -13.44
C SER A 92 -2.32 -6.37 -13.15
N ALA A 93 -1.89 -7.12 -14.18
CA ALA A 93 -0.92 -8.20 -14.01
C ALA A 93 0.46 -7.70 -13.53
N ALA A 94 0.81 -6.44 -13.80
CA ALA A 94 2.06 -5.82 -13.36
C ALA A 94 2.04 -5.34 -11.90
N MET A 95 0.87 -5.31 -11.24
CA MET A 95 0.71 -4.75 -9.89
C MET A 95 -0.14 -5.60 -8.93
N ALA A 96 -0.72 -6.71 -9.41
CA ALA A 96 -1.58 -7.62 -8.66
C ALA A 96 -1.12 -9.09 -8.73
N PHE A 97 0.15 -9.31 -9.06
CA PHE A 97 0.77 -10.64 -9.07
C PHE A 97 0.96 -11.16 -7.63
N ASP A 98 1.25 -12.46 -7.48
CA ASP A 98 1.42 -13.07 -6.16
C ASP A 98 2.52 -12.38 -5.36
N SER A 99 2.27 -12.15 -4.07
CA SER A 99 3.19 -11.40 -3.17
C SER A 99 3.48 -9.94 -3.57
N SER A 100 2.73 -9.33 -4.51
CA SER A 100 2.93 -7.92 -4.91
C SER A 100 2.55 -6.87 -3.84
N ALA A 101 2.12 -7.29 -2.65
CA ALA A 101 1.81 -6.41 -1.53
C ALA A 101 2.28 -7.01 -0.19
N ALA A 102 3.19 -6.34 0.50
CA ALA A 102 3.56 -6.64 1.88
C ALA A 102 2.70 -5.83 2.85
N ILE A 103 2.35 -6.42 4.00
CA ILE A 103 1.66 -5.74 5.10
C ILE A 103 2.33 -6.15 6.42
N SER A 104 2.55 -5.19 7.29
CA SER A 104 3.05 -5.43 8.65
C SER A 104 2.04 -6.11 9.56
N SER A 105 2.46 -6.39 10.81
CA SER A 105 1.48 -6.50 11.90
C SER A 105 0.70 -5.19 12.05
N MET A 106 -0.58 -5.29 12.40
CA MET A 106 -1.46 -4.14 12.60
C MET A 106 -1.43 -3.66 14.06
N LYS A 107 -1.45 -2.35 14.26
CA LYS A 107 -1.55 -1.68 15.56
C LYS A 107 -2.94 -1.09 15.74
N SER A 108 -3.50 -1.22 16.95
CA SER A 108 -4.78 -0.59 17.28
C SER A 108 -4.68 0.94 17.24
N LEU A 109 -5.70 1.58 16.67
CA LEU A 109 -5.90 3.03 16.67
C LEU A 109 -6.74 3.51 17.87
N ALA A 110 -7.05 2.64 18.83
CA ALA A 110 -7.87 2.99 19.98
C ALA A 110 -7.24 4.13 20.80
N GLY A 111 -7.87 5.32 20.74
CA GLY A 111 -7.39 6.51 21.45
C GLY A 111 -6.17 7.19 20.84
N VAL A 112 -5.79 6.83 19.60
CA VAL A 112 -4.63 7.40 18.90
C VAL A 112 -5.09 8.08 17.61
N SER A 113 -4.60 9.30 17.37
CA SER A 113 -4.84 10.02 16.12
C SER A 113 -3.92 9.48 15.03
N LEU A 114 -4.50 9.01 13.93
CA LEU A 114 -3.74 8.61 12.75
C LEU A 114 -2.95 9.79 12.17
N GLU A 115 -3.48 11.01 12.24
CA GLU A 115 -2.86 12.19 11.63
C GLU A 115 -1.49 12.51 12.23
N ASP A 116 -1.25 12.17 13.50
CA ASP A 116 -0.02 12.51 14.22
C ASP A 116 1.13 11.51 14.03
N MET A 117 0.85 10.34 13.46
CA MET A 117 1.83 9.28 13.28
C MET A 117 2.88 9.65 12.24
N ILE A 118 4.12 9.20 12.46
CA ILE A 118 5.24 9.35 11.54
C ILE A 118 5.46 8.02 10.81
N PHE A 119 5.33 8.06 9.49
CA PHE A 119 5.63 6.96 8.60
C PHE A 119 7.03 7.11 8.02
N SER A 120 7.83 6.04 8.07
CA SER A 120 9.15 6.00 7.42
C SER A 120 9.35 4.72 6.63
N PHE A 121 10.10 4.82 5.53
CA PHE A 121 10.55 3.71 4.72
C PHE A 121 12.05 3.82 4.47
N GLU A 122 12.75 2.72 4.70
CA GLU A 122 14.19 2.61 4.53
C GLU A 122 14.53 1.56 3.46
N LEU A 123 15.54 1.88 2.65
CA LEU A 123 16.17 1.00 1.69
C LEU A 123 17.64 0.84 2.07
N ASN A 124 18.08 -0.39 2.33
CA ASN A 124 19.48 -0.69 2.66
C ASN A 124 20.04 0.11 3.86
N GLY A 125 19.16 0.45 4.82
CA GLY A 125 19.51 1.24 6.00
C GLY A 125 19.48 2.75 5.79
N GLU A 126 19.15 3.23 4.60
CA GLU A 126 18.96 4.66 4.31
C GLU A 126 17.46 5.00 4.31
N SER A 127 17.06 6.04 5.06
CA SER A 127 15.69 6.55 5.03
C SER A 127 15.42 7.25 3.69
N VAL A 128 14.60 6.63 2.84
CA VAL A 128 14.25 7.18 1.51
C VAL A 128 12.92 7.93 1.51
N LEU A 129 12.05 7.67 2.49
CA LEU A 129 10.80 8.40 2.72
C LEU A 129 10.56 8.52 4.22
N THR A 130 10.24 9.72 4.69
CA THR A 130 9.69 9.97 6.02
C THR A 130 8.65 11.07 5.91
N GLY A 131 7.50 10.90 6.56
CA GLY A 131 6.43 11.89 6.52
C GLY A 131 5.38 11.66 7.60
N LYS A 132 4.64 12.73 7.92
CA LYS A 132 3.51 12.67 8.83
C LYS A 132 2.29 12.13 8.08
N VAL A 133 1.55 11.17 8.66
CA VAL A 133 0.40 10.55 7.97
C VAL A 133 -0.70 11.58 7.67
N GLY A 134 -0.91 12.58 8.53
CA GLY A 134 -1.84 13.68 8.28
C GLY A 134 -1.46 14.61 7.11
N GLU A 135 -0.22 14.53 6.62
CA GLU A 135 0.29 15.32 5.49
C GLU A 135 0.25 14.55 4.15
N ILE A 136 -0.19 13.29 4.16
CA ILE A 136 -0.39 12.52 2.94
C ILE A 136 -1.46 13.22 2.09
N SER A 137 -1.11 13.48 0.82
CA SER A 137 -1.92 14.29 -0.09
C SER A 137 -3.34 13.75 -0.31
N GLN A 138 -3.51 12.43 -0.29
CA GLN A 138 -4.81 11.79 -0.24
C GLN A 138 -5.05 11.19 1.13
N LYS A 139 -5.87 11.89 1.90
CA LYS A 139 -6.29 11.45 3.23
C LYS A 139 -6.99 10.08 3.16
N PRO A 140 -6.71 9.16 4.09
CA PRO A 140 -7.34 7.84 4.11
C PRO A 140 -8.87 7.88 4.13
N GLU A 141 -9.46 8.88 4.78
CA GLU A 141 -10.91 9.08 4.85
C GLU A 141 -11.52 9.29 3.46
N LYS A 142 -10.87 10.12 2.66
CA LYS A 142 -11.29 10.42 1.28
C LYS A 142 -11.12 9.18 0.39
N THR A 143 -9.99 8.48 0.50
CA THR A 143 -9.75 7.23 -0.23
C THR A 143 -10.83 6.20 0.10
N LEU A 144 -11.11 5.98 1.39
CA LEU A 144 -12.14 5.04 1.82
C LEU A 144 -13.52 5.42 1.28
N ALA A 145 -13.90 6.70 1.37
CA ALA A 145 -15.18 7.18 0.89
C ALA A 145 -15.36 6.89 -0.61
N VAL A 146 -14.40 7.32 -1.44
CA VAL A 146 -14.43 7.09 -2.89
C VAL A 146 -14.44 5.62 -3.24
N MET A 147 -13.57 4.82 -2.63
CA MET A 147 -13.54 3.37 -2.89
C MET A 147 -14.83 2.67 -2.47
N SER A 148 -15.51 3.15 -1.43
CA SER A 148 -16.78 2.60 -0.97
C SER A 148 -17.95 2.85 -1.93
N GLU A 149 -17.83 3.79 -2.86
CA GLU A 149 -18.82 4.01 -3.93
C GLU A 149 -18.80 2.84 -4.92
N TYR A 150 -17.61 2.38 -5.29
CA TYR A 150 -17.39 1.28 -6.22
C TYR A 150 -17.51 -0.07 -5.52
N TYR A 151 -16.82 -0.25 -4.39
CA TYR A 151 -16.58 -1.53 -3.75
C TYR A 151 -17.24 -1.59 -2.37
N MET A 152 -17.92 -2.71 -2.07
CA MET A 152 -18.41 -2.94 -0.71
C MET A 152 -17.23 -3.22 0.22
N LEU A 153 -17.02 -2.39 1.24
CA LEU A 153 -16.07 -2.62 2.32
C LEU A 153 -16.54 -3.79 3.18
N LYS A 154 -15.65 -4.73 3.49
CA LYS A 154 -15.93 -5.88 4.36
C LYS A 154 -14.94 -5.90 5.50
N ILE A 155 -15.37 -6.49 6.62
CA ILE A 155 -14.51 -6.69 7.79
C ILE A 155 -13.30 -7.53 7.38
N GLY A 156 -12.12 -7.04 7.75
CA GLY A 156 -10.84 -7.67 7.45
C GLY A 156 -10.26 -7.32 6.08
N ASP A 157 -10.91 -6.46 5.29
CA ASP A 157 -10.26 -5.88 4.11
C ASP A 157 -9.15 -4.90 4.54
N PHE A 158 -8.17 -4.70 3.66
CA PHE A 158 -7.09 -3.74 3.86
C PHE A 158 -7.22 -2.59 2.88
N LEU A 159 -7.05 -1.36 3.38
CA LEU A 159 -6.99 -0.15 2.59
C LEU A 159 -5.56 0.38 2.56
N PHE A 160 -4.97 0.40 1.38
CA PHE A 160 -3.64 0.93 1.14
C PHE A 160 -3.74 2.41 0.74
N CYS A 161 -3.09 3.26 1.53
CA CYS A 161 -3.08 4.71 1.39
C CYS A 161 -1.63 5.20 1.26
N GLY A 162 -1.29 5.80 0.13
CA GLY A 162 0.06 6.27 -0.16
C GLY A 162 0.09 7.66 -0.78
N GLY A 163 1.13 7.90 -1.55
CA GLY A 163 1.29 9.10 -2.34
C GLY A 163 2.07 8.83 -3.62
N VAL A 164 2.59 9.90 -4.22
CA VAL A 164 3.30 9.87 -5.50
C VAL A 164 4.72 9.25 -5.40
N PHE A 165 5.23 9.04 -4.19
CA PHE A 165 6.57 8.48 -3.99
C PHE A 165 6.62 7.03 -4.48
N ARG A 166 7.58 6.74 -5.36
CA ARG A 166 7.83 5.40 -5.91
C ARG A 166 9.33 5.14 -5.95
N GLN A 167 9.79 4.16 -5.18
CA GLN A 167 11.18 3.72 -5.20
C GLN A 167 11.40 2.79 -6.38
N ARG A 168 12.23 3.18 -7.34
CA ARG A 168 12.56 2.38 -8.53
C ARG A 168 13.89 1.66 -8.38
N ASN A 169 14.18 0.75 -9.32
CA ASN A 169 15.45 0.02 -9.46
C ASN A 169 15.76 -0.88 -8.26
N LEU A 170 14.73 -1.53 -7.71
CA LEU A 170 14.91 -2.53 -6.68
C LEU A 170 15.61 -3.78 -7.24
N SER A 171 16.56 -4.31 -6.48
CA SER A 171 17.44 -5.40 -6.90
C SER A 171 17.52 -6.50 -5.85
N ILE A 172 17.87 -7.72 -6.29
CA ILE A 172 18.17 -8.83 -5.38
C ILE A 172 19.27 -8.41 -4.40
N GLY A 173 19.03 -8.66 -3.11
CA GLY A 173 19.90 -8.26 -2.01
C GLY A 173 19.48 -6.97 -1.31
N ASP A 174 18.58 -6.17 -1.89
CA ASP A 174 18.03 -4.99 -1.24
C ASP A 174 17.25 -5.39 0.02
N ARG A 175 17.40 -4.61 1.09
CA ARG A 175 16.64 -4.75 2.33
C ARG A 175 15.65 -3.61 2.48
N LEU A 176 14.38 -3.96 2.64
CA LEU A 176 13.27 -3.03 2.76
C LEU A 176 12.76 -3.01 4.20
N ARG A 177 12.63 -1.81 4.77
CA ARG A 177 12.06 -1.64 6.11
C ARG A 177 10.95 -0.59 6.11
N GLY A 178 9.82 -0.93 6.72
CA GLY A 178 8.70 -0.01 6.97
C GLY A 178 8.56 0.25 8.46
N LEU A 179 8.48 1.53 8.83
CA LEU A 179 8.41 1.96 10.23
C LEU A 179 7.20 2.87 10.47
N LEU A 180 6.63 2.77 11.66
CA LEU A 180 5.55 3.63 12.15
C LEU A 180 5.90 4.10 13.57
N ASP A 181 6.01 5.41 13.75
CA ASP A 181 6.48 6.08 14.97
C ASP A 181 7.85 5.56 15.44
N GLY A 182 8.74 5.29 14.48
CA GLY A 182 10.09 4.76 14.73
C GLY A 182 10.14 3.26 15.06
N GLU A 183 9.00 2.60 15.24
CA GLU A 183 8.95 1.14 15.40
C GLU A 183 8.98 0.47 14.02
N CYS A 184 9.92 -0.45 13.82
CA CYS A 184 10.04 -1.22 12.59
C CYS A 184 9.02 -2.36 12.58
N LEU A 185 8.10 -2.32 11.61
CA LEU A 185 6.98 -3.28 11.50
C LEU A 185 7.08 -4.17 10.25
N LEU A 186 7.87 -3.76 9.24
CA LEU A 186 8.31 -4.58 8.11
C LEU A 186 9.83 -4.53 8.01
N ASP A 187 10.44 -5.67 7.74
CA ASP A 187 11.89 -5.83 7.59
C ASP A 187 12.20 -7.15 6.85
N PHE A 188 12.45 -7.07 5.54
CA PHE A 188 12.74 -8.25 4.73
C PHE A 188 13.70 -7.94 3.59
N GLN A 189 14.25 -8.98 2.97
CA GLN A 189 15.13 -8.85 1.81
C GLN A 189 14.40 -9.16 0.51
N ILE A 190 14.89 -8.58 -0.59
CA ILE A 190 14.55 -8.98 -1.94
C ILE A 190 15.46 -10.14 -2.35
N LYS A 191 14.86 -11.23 -2.82
CA LYS A 191 15.54 -12.47 -3.22
C LYS A 191 15.23 -12.89 -4.65
#